data_AF-A0A2V7BNG9-F1
#
_entry.id   AF-A0A2V7BNG9-F1
#
_cell.length_a   1.000
_cell.length_b   1.000
_cell.length_c   1.000
_cell.angle_alpha   90.00
_cell.angle_beta   90.00
_cell.angle_gamma   90.00
#
_symmetry.space_group_name_H-M   'P 1'
#
loop_
_entity.id
_entity.type
_entity.pdbx_description
1 polymer ?
#
loop_
_entity_poly.entity_id
_entity_poly.type
_entity_poly.pdbx_seq_one_letter_code
_entity_poly.pdbx_strand_id
1 'polypeptide(L)'
;MGIFLSERELTEVEPAEHAFPSPVPTQIVSNGEFNPLPQTAQQKQVEARIKELADQHGARQGLDRRRFLRTGCGMAAAFVAMNQVFGKVFDVSEAEAADPALVAQHADAMKGQFIFDVQTHFVHDKYSQPGILGLAAFASEHWNPALTKSEQTDLYYYKFENYVRQIFLNSDTSVALLSGAPFDDRSWEFLPNTQIREAVDMVNRVGGGTRRMLGHAVITPGQPGWMDAVDLAIDRLHPDSWKLYTIGDPLSAKTKYPWRLDDEKLVYPFYQKAVKAGIRTLCIHKGLMPADYEQSWAGVWKYNTPWDIAKAAKDWPQLNFVIYHGGLRAFQELPDQALAEFDRSGEIKWASDLARIPGEQGVTNVYAEMGTSFANSCTANPRFAAALLGTWIKNMGVDHVVWGTDSVLYGSPQWQIEALRRLEIPEDMQKKHNFAPLGPATGVVKSQIFGLTSARLYNLNLRAEYPRLTLDKYAQIKEEYRIAGKLDELRDNHAHGFIAKRSA
;
A
#
# COMPACT_ATOMS: atom_id res chain seq x y z
N MET A 1 27.52 -3.19 -0.23
CA MET A 1 26.74 -2.58 -1.31
C MET A 1 25.50 -3.42 -1.50
N GLY A 2 24.37 -2.99 -0.93
CA GLY A 2 23.09 -3.70 -1.02
C GLY A 2 22.14 -2.93 -1.91
N ILE A 3 22.43 -2.83 -3.20
CA ILE A 3 21.45 -2.31 -4.15
C ILE A 3 20.59 -3.52 -4.55
N PHE A 4 19.28 -3.43 -4.37
CA PHE A 4 18.35 -4.51 -4.72
C PHE A 4 18.28 -4.75 -6.23
N LEU A 5 18.58 -3.70 -6.97
CA LEU A 5 18.86 -3.76 -8.39
C LEU A 5 20.34 -4.05 -8.59
N SER A 6 20.66 -5.13 -9.28
CA SER A 6 22.00 -5.29 -9.86
C SER A 6 22.38 -4.04 -10.65
N GLU A 7 23.68 -3.80 -10.85
CA GLU A 7 24.15 -2.69 -11.67
C GLU A 7 23.45 -2.65 -13.05
N ARG A 8 23.14 -3.83 -13.61
CA ARG A 8 22.34 -3.98 -14.83
C ARG A 8 20.94 -3.39 -14.66
N GLU A 9 20.22 -3.81 -13.63
CA GLU A 9 18.83 -3.41 -13.38
C GLU A 9 18.69 -1.92 -13.08
N LEU A 10 19.67 -1.32 -12.41
CA LEU A 10 19.76 0.13 -12.25
C LEU A 10 19.81 0.87 -13.59
N THR A 11 20.37 0.26 -14.63
CA THR A 11 20.40 0.87 -15.97
C THR A 11 19.04 0.84 -16.69
N GLU A 12 18.04 0.14 -16.15
CA GLU A 12 16.73 -0.07 -16.79
C GLU A 12 15.61 0.79 -16.18
N VAL A 13 15.90 1.48 -15.07
CA VAL A 13 14.94 2.28 -14.30
C VAL A 13 15.35 3.76 -14.20
N GLU A 14 14.40 4.61 -13.83
CA GLU A 14 14.63 6.03 -13.51
C GLU A 14 13.75 6.48 -12.33
N PRO A 15 14.03 7.64 -11.69
CA PRO A 15 13.21 8.15 -10.60
C PRO A 15 11.74 8.36 -11.01
N ALA A 16 10.80 7.97 -10.14
CA ALA A 16 9.37 8.08 -10.40
C ALA A 16 8.89 9.54 -10.56
N GLU A 17 9.67 10.50 -10.09
CA GLU A 17 9.47 11.94 -10.30
C GLU A 17 9.52 12.35 -11.79
N HIS A 18 10.11 11.52 -12.65
CA HIS A 18 10.08 11.71 -14.11
C HIS A 18 8.83 11.12 -14.79
N ALA A 19 7.99 10.40 -14.04
CA ALA A 19 6.73 9.90 -14.56
C ALA A 19 5.80 11.06 -14.98
N PHE A 20 4.84 10.76 -15.84
CA PHE A 20 3.76 11.70 -16.10
C PHE A 20 2.99 11.99 -14.79
N PRO A 21 2.88 13.27 -14.34
CA PRO A 21 2.31 13.65 -13.04
C PRO A 21 0.77 13.59 -13.05
N SER A 22 0.25 12.40 -13.34
CA SER A 22 -1.17 12.06 -13.30
C SER A 22 -1.63 11.84 -11.85
N PRO A 23 -2.87 12.19 -11.49
CA PRO A 23 -3.41 11.92 -10.16
C PRO A 23 -3.54 10.43 -9.85
N VAL A 24 -3.56 9.56 -10.87
CA VAL A 24 -3.46 8.11 -10.76
C VAL A 24 -2.23 7.66 -11.55
N PRO A 25 -1.30 6.87 -10.97
CA PRO A 25 -0.13 6.38 -11.71
C PRO A 25 -0.51 5.65 -12.99
N THR A 26 0.16 5.95 -14.10
CA THR A 26 -0.06 5.32 -15.41
C THR A 26 0.96 4.23 -15.72
N GLN A 27 1.85 3.91 -14.79
CA GLN A 27 2.86 2.86 -14.88
C GLN A 27 3.19 2.40 -13.46
N ILE A 28 3.70 1.18 -13.32
CA ILE A 28 4.04 0.61 -12.01
C ILE A 28 5.17 1.44 -11.39
N VAL A 29 4.99 1.83 -10.13
CA VAL A 29 5.99 2.52 -9.31
C VAL A 29 6.54 1.51 -8.32
N SER A 30 7.86 1.41 -8.25
CA SER A 30 8.57 0.57 -7.30
C SER A 30 9.01 1.34 -6.07
N ASN A 31 8.88 0.70 -4.92
CA ASN A 31 9.39 1.16 -3.63
C ASN A 31 10.89 0.87 -3.40
N GLY A 32 11.59 0.29 -4.37
CA GLY A 32 12.99 -0.11 -4.25
C GLY A 32 13.20 -1.54 -3.77
N GLU A 33 12.15 -2.24 -3.35
CA GLU A 33 12.17 -3.70 -3.14
C GLU A 33 12.15 -4.45 -4.49
N PHE A 34 12.15 -3.73 -5.64
CA PHE A 34 11.64 -4.29 -6.90
C PHE A 34 11.98 -3.49 -8.17
N ASN A 35 12.01 -4.11 -9.36
CA ASN A 35 12.12 -3.43 -10.66
C ASN A 35 10.74 -3.14 -11.27
N PRO A 36 10.33 -1.89 -11.49
CA PRO A 36 9.09 -1.61 -12.21
C PRO A 36 9.15 -2.16 -13.65
N LEU A 37 8.03 -2.66 -14.17
CA LEU A 37 7.93 -3.05 -15.58
C LEU A 37 7.73 -1.84 -16.51
N PRO A 38 8.17 -1.92 -17.77
CA PRO A 38 7.81 -0.93 -18.79
C PRO A 38 6.30 -0.75 -18.91
N GLN A 39 5.89 0.49 -19.19
CA GLN A 39 4.50 0.83 -19.43
C GLN A 39 3.92 -0.01 -20.59
N THR A 40 2.79 -0.67 -20.36
CA THR A 40 2.09 -1.46 -21.39
C THR A 40 1.49 -0.57 -22.48
N ALA A 41 1.10 -1.17 -23.61
CA ALA A 41 0.38 -0.45 -24.66
C ALA A 41 -0.93 0.17 -24.13
N GLN A 42 -1.69 -0.55 -23.29
CA GLN A 42 -2.92 -0.05 -22.69
C GLN A 42 -2.64 1.06 -21.68
N GLN A 43 -1.59 0.94 -20.86
CA GLN A 43 -1.18 2.01 -19.95
C GLN A 43 -0.75 3.28 -20.70
N LYS A 44 -0.03 3.15 -21.83
CA LYS A 44 0.29 4.26 -22.74
C LYS A 44 -0.98 4.91 -23.31
N GLN A 45 -1.98 4.11 -23.68
CA GLN A 45 -3.28 4.61 -24.13
C GLN A 45 -4.02 5.36 -23.01
N VAL A 46 -4.00 4.86 -21.77
CA VAL A 46 -4.55 5.58 -20.62
C VAL A 46 -3.84 6.91 -20.44
N GLU A 47 -2.50 6.94 -20.42
CA GLU A 47 -1.75 8.19 -20.29
C GLU A 47 -2.07 9.20 -21.40
N ALA A 48 -2.15 8.75 -22.66
CA ALA A 48 -2.55 9.61 -23.78
C ALA A 48 -3.97 10.16 -23.58
N ARG A 49 -4.91 9.31 -23.15
CA ARG A 49 -6.29 9.71 -22.95
C ARG A 49 -6.48 10.67 -21.78
N ILE A 50 -5.70 10.50 -20.71
CA ILE A 50 -5.66 11.46 -19.59
C ILE A 50 -5.21 12.83 -20.09
N LYS A 51 -4.17 12.90 -20.93
CA LYS A 51 -3.70 14.17 -21.51
C LYS A 51 -4.78 14.84 -22.34
N GLU A 52 -5.47 14.10 -23.20
CA GLU A 52 -6.58 14.61 -24.03
C GLU A 52 -7.74 15.16 -23.19
N LEU A 53 -8.20 14.38 -22.19
CA LEU A 53 -9.28 14.80 -21.30
C LEU A 53 -8.88 16.04 -20.49
N ALA A 54 -7.64 16.08 -20.00
CA ALA A 54 -7.13 17.21 -19.24
C ALA A 54 -7.02 18.48 -20.09
N ASP A 55 -6.60 18.37 -21.35
CA ASP A 55 -6.57 19.52 -22.26
C ASP A 55 -7.98 20.01 -22.59
N GLN A 56 -8.91 19.09 -22.88
CA GLN A 56 -10.29 19.40 -23.23
C GLN A 56 -11.06 20.04 -22.07
N HIS A 57 -11.03 19.43 -20.89
CA HIS A 57 -11.78 19.90 -19.72
C HIS A 57 -11.06 21.03 -18.99
N GLY A 58 -9.73 21.00 -18.92
CA GLY A 58 -8.92 22.07 -18.36
C GLY A 58 -9.15 23.39 -19.09
N ALA A 59 -9.12 23.40 -20.43
CA ALA A 59 -9.36 24.61 -21.21
C ALA A 59 -10.74 25.24 -20.94
N ARG A 60 -11.79 24.42 -20.78
CA ARG A 60 -13.15 24.90 -20.45
C ARG A 60 -13.26 25.50 -19.06
N GLN A 61 -12.35 25.13 -18.15
CA GLN A 61 -12.28 25.61 -16.77
C GLN A 61 -11.21 26.71 -16.59
N GLY A 62 -10.53 27.13 -17.66
CA GLY A 62 -9.44 28.12 -17.59
C GLY A 62 -8.18 27.61 -16.89
N LEU A 63 -7.96 26.29 -16.91
CA LEU A 63 -6.81 25.62 -16.31
C LEU A 63 -5.91 25.02 -17.38
N ASP A 64 -4.59 25.12 -17.19
CA ASP A 64 -3.65 24.28 -17.93
C ASP A 64 -3.73 22.82 -17.46
N ARG A 65 -3.14 21.91 -18.23
CA ARG A 65 -3.12 20.47 -17.93
C ARG A 65 -2.62 20.17 -16.53
N ARG A 66 -1.53 20.81 -16.10
CA ARG A 66 -0.88 20.54 -14.81
C ARG A 66 -1.79 20.93 -13.65
N ARG A 67 -2.44 22.09 -13.73
CA ARG A 67 -3.38 22.57 -12.72
C ARG A 67 -4.66 21.75 -12.73
N PHE A 68 -5.20 21.40 -13.90
CA PHE A 68 -6.39 20.57 -14.01
C PHE A 68 -6.19 19.20 -13.36
N LEU A 69 -5.06 18.54 -13.62
CA LEU A 69 -4.76 17.20 -13.07
C LEU A 69 -4.63 17.16 -11.55
N ARG A 70 -4.48 18.30 -10.87
CA ARG A 70 -4.47 18.40 -9.40
C ARG A 70 -5.87 18.56 -8.79
N THR A 71 -6.87 18.85 -9.61
CA THR A 71 -8.26 18.98 -9.16
C THR A 71 -8.93 17.62 -9.03
N GLY A 72 -10.11 17.56 -8.39
CA GLY A 72 -10.90 16.33 -8.42
C GLY A 72 -11.48 15.99 -9.80
N CYS A 73 -11.65 16.99 -10.69
CA CYS A 73 -11.98 16.74 -12.10
C CYS A 73 -10.85 15.97 -12.81
N GLY A 74 -9.59 16.32 -12.50
CA GLY A 74 -8.40 15.61 -12.96
C GLY A 74 -8.38 14.15 -12.50
N MET A 75 -8.71 13.91 -11.23
CA MET A 75 -8.85 12.55 -10.68
C MET A 75 -9.96 11.76 -11.41
N ALA A 76 -11.13 12.36 -11.60
CA ALA A 76 -12.22 11.72 -12.35
C ALA A 76 -11.83 11.43 -13.81
N ALA A 77 -11.13 12.35 -14.48
CA ALA A 77 -10.62 12.16 -15.84
C ALA A 77 -9.66 10.96 -15.94
N ALA A 78 -8.84 10.72 -14.91
CA ALA A 78 -7.97 9.54 -14.87
C ALA A 78 -8.76 8.23 -14.85
N PHE A 79 -9.79 8.12 -14.00
CA PHE A 79 -10.63 6.92 -13.96
C PHE A 79 -11.51 6.76 -15.20
N VAL A 80 -11.97 7.86 -15.82
CA VAL A 80 -12.66 7.83 -17.12
C VAL A 80 -11.75 7.25 -18.20
N ALA A 81 -10.50 7.72 -18.28
CA ALA A 81 -9.52 7.19 -19.23
C ALA A 81 -9.25 5.70 -19.01
N MET A 82 -9.13 5.25 -17.76
CA MET A 82 -8.99 3.83 -17.43
C MET A 82 -10.22 3.03 -17.87
N ASN A 83 -11.43 3.54 -17.66
CA ASN A 83 -12.66 2.88 -18.12
C ASN A 83 -12.74 2.75 -19.65
N GLN A 84 -12.26 3.76 -20.39
CA GLN A 84 -12.25 3.75 -21.85
C GLN A 84 -11.26 2.71 -22.43
N VAL A 85 -10.20 2.36 -21.68
CA VAL A 85 -9.19 1.39 -22.12
C VAL A 85 -9.46 -0.03 -21.59
N PHE A 86 -9.81 -0.16 -20.31
CA PHE A 86 -9.98 -1.45 -19.62
C PHE A 86 -11.43 -1.89 -19.46
N GLY A 87 -12.39 -1.10 -19.95
CA GLY A 87 -13.82 -1.31 -19.73
C GLY A 87 -14.32 -0.70 -18.43
N LYS A 88 -15.64 -0.66 -18.25
CA LYS A 88 -16.29 -0.02 -17.10
C LYS A 88 -16.02 -0.80 -15.81
N VAL A 89 -14.99 -0.38 -15.07
CA VAL A 89 -14.53 -0.98 -13.80
C VAL A 89 -14.64 0.02 -12.64
N PHE A 90 -14.56 1.31 -12.93
CA PHE A 90 -14.73 2.38 -11.96
C PHE A 90 -16.09 3.08 -12.12
N ASP A 91 -16.76 3.37 -11.01
CA ASP A 91 -17.92 4.23 -10.96
C ASP A 91 -17.50 5.70 -11.08
N VAL A 92 -17.53 6.20 -12.31
CA VAL A 92 -17.18 7.57 -12.69
C VAL A 92 -17.85 7.91 -14.01
N SER A 93 -18.19 9.17 -14.21
CA SER A 93 -18.77 9.67 -15.46
C SER A 93 -17.90 10.74 -16.13
N GLU A 94 -18.03 10.90 -17.45
CA GLU A 94 -17.38 12.03 -18.15
C GLU A 94 -17.89 13.39 -17.66
N ALA A 95 -19.14 13.46 -17.18
CA ALA A 95 -19.69 14.67 -16.59
C ALA A 95 -18.93 15.06 -15.31
N GLU A 96 -18.59 14.08 -14.47
CA GLU A 96 -17.77 14.32 -13.27
C GLU A 96 -16.37 14.83 -13.61
N ALA A 97 -15.76 14.33 -14.69
CA ALA A 97 -14.48 14.85 -15.19
C ALA A 97 -14.59 16.28 -15.76
N ALA A 98 -15.79 16.73 -16.12
CA ALA A 98 -16.03 18.02 -16.77
C ALA A 98 -16.51 19.12 -15.82
N ASP A 99 -17.20 18.77 -14.73
CA ASP A 99 -17.93 19.69 -13.86
C ASP A 99 -17.40 19.67 -12.41
N PRO A 100 -16.73 20.76 -11.96
CA PRO A 100 -16.27 20.91 -10.57
C PRO A 100 -17.37 20.76 -9.51
N ALA A 101 -18.63 21.07 -9.83
CA ALA A 101 -19.73 20.94 -8.89
C ALA A 101 -20.06 19.47 -8.58
N LEU A 102 -19.99 18.59 -9.58
CA LEU A 102 -20.19 17.15 -9.39
C LEU A 102 -19.07 16.53 -8.56
N VAL A 103 -17.84 16.97 -8.79
CA VAL A 103 -16.68 16.58 -7.98
C VAL A 103 -16.82 17.06 -6.54
N ALA A 104 -17.27 18.29 -6.32
CA ALA A 104 -17.53 18.81 -4.99
C ALA A 104 -18.63 18.01 -4.27
N GLN A 105 -19.70 17.64 -4.98
CA GLN A 105 -20.76 16.78 -4.46
C GLN A 105 -20.24 15.39 -4.08
N HIS A 106 -19.41 14.77 -4.93
CA HIS A 106 -18.75 13.49 -4.61
C HIS A 106 -17.88 13.61 -3.36
N ALA A 107 -17.04 14.64 -3.28
CA ALA A 107 -16.18 14.89 -2.12
C ALA A 107 -17.01 15.12 -0.83
N ASP A 108 -18.11 15.86 -0.92
CA ASP A 108 -19.03 16.09 0.20
C ASP A 108 -19.68 14.79 0.67
N ALA A 109 -20.06 13.90 -0.24
CA ALA A 109 -20.62 12.59 0.09
C ALA A 109 -19.61 11.66 0.79
N MET A 110 -18.30 11.90 0.63
CA MET A 110 -17.24 11.12 1.29
C MET A 110 -16.82 11.67 2.66
N LYS A 111 -17.32 12.86 3.05
CA LYS A 111 -16.97 13.47 4.35
C LYS A 111 -17.37 12.56 5.50
N GLY A 112 -16.43 12.38 6.44
CA GLY A 112 -16.66 11.54 7.62
C GLY A 112 -16.56 10.03 7.37
N GLN A 113 -16.13 9.60 6.17
CA GLN A 113 -15.75 8.21 5.96
C GLN A 113 -14.52 7.88 6.80
N PHE A 114 -14.63 6.85 7.63
CA PHE A 114 -13.51 6.35 8.41
C PHE A 114 -12.59 5.49 7.55
N ILE A 115 -11.31 5.86 7.47
CA ILE A 115 -10.28 5.13 6.73
C ILE A 115 -9.12 4.83 7.69
N PHE A 116 -8.86 3.56 7.92
CA PHE A 116 -7.74 3.07 8.70
C PHE A 116 -6.78 2.32 7.79
N ASP A 117 -5.70 3.00 7.43
CA ASP A 117 -4.59 2.46 6.66
C ASP A 117 -3.65 1.64 7.56
N VAL A 118 -3.68 0.31 7.42
CA VAL A 118 -2.89 -0.57 8.28
C VAL A 118 -1.44 -0.76 7.82
N GLN A 119 -1.02 -0.17 6.70
CA GLN A 119 0.34 -0.37 6.19
C GLN A 119 0.90 0.92 5.60
N THR A 120 1.74 1.61 6.38
CA THR A 120 2.47 2.80 5.93
C THR A 120 3.91 2.81 6.43
N HIS A 121 4.78 3.53 5.71
CA HIS A 121 6.23 3.58 5.96
C HIS A 121 6.78 4.99 5.72
N PHE A 122 7.81 5.35 6.49
CA PHE A 122 8.73 6.46 6.22
C PHE A 122 10.14 6.03 6.61
N VAL A 123 11.17 6.76 6.17
CA VAL A 123 12.58 6.49 6.50
C VAL A 123 13.12 7.54 7.47
N HIS A 124 13.86 7.09 8.48
CA HIS A 124 14.37 7.99 9.51
C HIS A 124 15.44 8.94 8.99
N ASP A 125 15.65 10.08 9.66
CA ASP A 125 16.50 11.17 9.14
C ASP A 125 17.94 10.74 8.88
N LYS A 126 18.49 9.92 9.79
CA LYS A 126 19.85 9.38 9.70
C LYS A 126 20.04 8.25 8.67
N TYR A 127 18.98 7.82 7.98
CA TYR A 127 19.05 6.71 7.05
C TYR A 127 19.80 7.18 5.80
N SER A 128 20.90 6.53 5.49
CA SER A 128 21.84 6.96 4.45
C SER A 128 22.18 5.85 3.46
N GLN A 129 21.51 4.69 3.55
CA GLN A 129 21.79 3.57 2.66
C GLN A 129 21.38 3.91 1.23
N PRO A 130 22.30 3.75 0.25
CA PRO A 130 22.01 4.01 -1.16
C PRO A 130 20.98 3.03 -1.76
N GLY A 131 20.53 1.95 -1.12
CA GLY A 131 19.57 1.05 -1.76
C GLY A 131 18.22 1.71 -2.07
N ILE A 132 17.79 2.66 -1.23
CA ILE A 132 16.57 3.47 -1.44
C ILE A 132 16.88 4.76 -2.22
N LEU A 133 18.16 5.17 -2.32
CA LEU A 133 18.61 6.48 -2.85
C LEU A 133 19.55 6.44 -4.07
N GLY A 134 20.10 5.28 -4.40
CA GLY A 134 21.27 5.13 -5.27
C GLY A 134 21.00 5.42 -6.73
N LEU A 135 19.71 5.51 -7.08
CA LEU A 135 19.22 5.76 -8.42
C LEU A 135 19.24 7.25 -8.80
N ALA A 136 19.02 8.15 -7.84
CA ALA A 136 19.12 9.58 -8.10
C ALA A 136 20.58 10.05 -8.31
N ALA A 137 21.54 9.39 -7.64
CA ALA A 137 22.97 9.62 -7.84
C ALA A 137 23.46 9.09 -9.20
N PHE A 138 23.08 7.87 -9.60
CA PHE A 138 23.48 7.25 -10.87
C PHE A 138 22.91 7.98 -12.11
N ALA A 139 21.66 8.45 -12.04
CA ALA A 139 21.04 9.21 -13.14
C ALA A 139 21.76 10.55 -13.42
N SER A 140 22.31 11.18 -12.37
CA SER A 140 23.08 12.44 -12.49
C SER A 140 24.45 12.26 -13.14
N GLU A 141 25.11 11.12 -12.92
CA GLU A 141 26.44 10.87 -13.48
C GLU A 141 26.41 10.49 -14.96
N HIS A 142 25.29 9.96 -15.46
CA HIS A 142 25.26 9.34 -16.78
C HIS A 142 24.32 9.97 -17.82
N TRP A 143 23.24 10.67 -17.44
CA TRP A 143 22.25 11.15 -18.43
C TRP A 143 21.97 12.65 -18.38
N ASN A 144 22.13 13.32 -17.25
CA ASN A 144 21.96 14.77 -17.15
C ASN A 144 22.88 15.42 -16.11
N PRO A 145 24.04 15.96 -16.52
CA PRO A 145 24.98 16.62 -15.59
C PRO A 145 24.46 17.96 -15.02
N ALA A 146 23.25 18.43 -15.40
CA ALA A 146 22.66 19.68 -14.92
C ALA A 146 21.76 19.51 -13.68
N LEU A 147 21.59 18.31 -13.14
CA LEU A 147 20.82 18.10 -11.90
C LEU A 147 21.49 18.84 -10.73
N THR A 148 20.72 19.56 -9.92
CA THR A 148 21.24 20.19 -8.70
C THR A 148 21.36 19.17 -7.57
N LYS A 149 22.29 19.39 -6.62
CA LYS A 149 22.51 18.46 -5.49
C LYS A 149 21.27 18.21 -4.62
N SER A 150 20.35 19.19 -4.57
CA SER A 150 19.04 19.09 -3.92
C SER A 150 18.03 18.22 -4.68
N GLU A 151 18.12 18.17 -6.02
CA GLU A 151 17.26 17.30 -6.85
C GLU A 151 17.79 15.86 -6.88
N GLN A 152 19.08 15.64 -6.58
CA GLN A 152 19.76 14.34 -6.59
C GLN A 152 19.55 13.48 -5.34
N THR A 153 18.96 14.00 -4.24
CA THR A 153 19.12 13.37 -2.92
C THR A 153 17.94 13.47 -1.96
N ASP A 154 16.77 13.96 -2.38
CA ASP A 154 15.80 14.38 -1.38
C ASP A 154 14.99 13.24 -0.76
N LEU A 155 15.62 12.56 0.21
CA LEU A 155 14.95 11.68 1.17
C LEU A 155 13.74 12.35 1.82
N TYR A 156 13.60 13.69 1.77
CA TYR A 156 12.45 14.43 2.27
C TYR A 156 11.13 13.77 1.90
N TYR A 157 11.01 13.25 0.68
CA TYR A 157 9.78 12.61 0.23
C TYR A 157 9.39 11.36 1.03
N TYR A 158 10.38 10.67 1.61
CA TYR A 158 10.18 9.56 2.52
C TYR A 158 10.42 9.93 3.98
N LYS A 159 10.79 11.18 4.29
CA LYS A 159 10.98 11.62 5.67
C LYS A 159 9.64 11.86 6.34
N PHE A 160 9.70 11.91 7.65
CA PHE A 160 8.56 12.10 8.53
C PHE A 160 7.68 13.31 8.13
N GLU A 161 8.27 14.44 7.74
CA GLU A 161 7.53 15.65 7.38
C GLU A 161 6.62 15.46 6.16
N ASN A 162 7.18 14.97 5.04
CA ASN A 162 6.37 14.66 3.86
C ASN A 162 5.40 13.52 4.16
N TYR A 163 5.82 12.49 4.92
CA TYR A 163 4.92 11.42 5.35
C TYR A 163 3.66 11.96 6.03
N VAL A 164 3.80 12.84 7.02
CA VAL A 164 2.66 13.43 7.74
C VAL A 164 1.79 14.25 6.78
N ARG A 165 2.41 15.02 5.88
CA ARG A 165 1.67 15.77 4.86
C ARG A 165 0.88 14.83 3.95
N GLN A 166 1.49 13.78 3.40
CA GLN A 166 0.84 12.88 2.45
C GLN A 166 -0.28 12.07 3.10
N ILE A 167 -0.03 11.50 4.28
CA ILE A 167 -1.00 10.67 4.99
C ILE A 167 -2.13 11.51 5.59
N PHE A 168 -1.84 12.55 6.37
CA PHE A 168 -2.88 13.23 7.16
C PHE A 168 -3.42 14.52 6.53
N LEU A 169 -2.71 15.14 5.58
CA LEU A 169 -3.15 16.40 4.97
C LEU A 169 -3.54 16.24 3.49
N ASN A 170 -2.84 15.39 2.74
CA ASN A 170 -3.09 15.15 1.32
C ASN A 170 -3.88 13.86 1.05
N SER A 171 -4.45 13.24 2.08
CA SER A 171 -5.33 12.08 1.92
C SER A 171 -6.46 12.06 2.94
N ASP A 172 -7.49 11.26 2.69
CA ASP A 172 -8.62 11.04 3.61
C ASP A 172 -8.34 10.02 4.72
N THR A 173 -7.08 9.60 4.88
CA THR A 173 -6.66 8.68 5.93
C THR A 173 -6.98 9.24 7.32
N SER A 174 -7.81 8.52 8.06
CA SER A 174 -8.22 8.89 9.42
C SER A 174 -7.21 8.39 10.45
N VAL A 175 -6.78 7.13 10.33
CA VAL A 175 -5.78 6.51 11.20
C VAL A 175 -4.78 5.77 10.32
N ALA A 176 -3.50 5.83 10.65
CA ALA A 176 -2.44 5.08 9.98
C ALA A 176 -1.71 4.16 10.97
N LEU A 177 -1.26 3.00 10.49
CA LEU A 177 -0.39 2.10 11.24
C LEU A 177 1.00 2.14 10.61
N LEU A 178 1.98 2.50 11.44
CA LEU A 178 3.37 2.70 11.03
C LEU A 178 4.17 1.41 11.17
N SER A 179 4.87 1.06 10.11
CA SER A 179 5.61 -0.21 9.96
C SER A 179 7.10 0.02 9.65
N GLY A 180 7.89 -1.03 9.87
CA GLY A 180 9.30 -1.14 9.46
C GLY A 180 9.56 -2.54 8.87
N ALA A 181 10.81 -2.84 8.53
CA ALA A 181 11.24 -4.15 8.05
C ALA A 181 12.52 -4.64 8.75
N PRO A 182 12.72 -5.97 8.89
CA PRO A 182 13.92 -6.54 9.46
C PRO A 182 15.01 -6.68 8.39
N PHE A 183 16.27 -6.60 8.82
CA PHE A 183 17.44 -6.79 7.97
C PHE A 183 18.48 -7.64 8.68
N ASP A 184 19.27 -8.39 7.92
CA ASP A 184 20.41 -9.14 8.47
C ASP A 184 21.55 -8.19 8.87
N ASP A 185 21.70 -7.09 8.12
CA ASP A 185 22.58 -5.97 8.44
C ASP A 185 21.74 -4.82 9.00
N ARG A 186 21.90 -4.56 10.30
CA ARG A 186 21.12 -3.53 11.03
C ARG A 186 21.31 -2.12 10.48
N SER A 187 22.36 -1.86 9.69
CA SER A 187 22.53 -0.57 9.03
C SER A 187 21.48 -0.28 7.95
N TRP A 188 20.70 -1.29 7.56
CA TRP A 188 19.56 -1.19 6.64
C TRP A 188 18.22 -0.92 7.34
N GLU A 189 18.17 -0.92 8.67
CA GLU A 189 16.95 -0.60 9.42
C GLU A 189 16.49 0.84 9.13
N PHE A 190 15.59 1.01 8.16
CA PHE A 190 15.08 2.34 7.76
C PHE A 190 14.14 2.96 8.79
N LEU A 191 13.55 2.14 9.67
CA LEU A 191 12.71 2.60 10.76
C LEU A 191 12.70 1.59 11.94
N PRO A 192 13.63 1.70 12.90
CA PRO A 192 13.67 0.87 14.10
C PRO A 192 12.43 1.03 15.00
N ASN A 193 12.12 0.00 15.79
CA ASN A 193 10.94 -0.01 16.68
C ASN A 193 10.84 1.20 17.63
N THR A 194 11.98 1.72 18.13
CA THR A 194 11.99 2.90 19.00
C THR A 194 11.51 4.14 18.26
N GLN A 195 11.92 4.31 17.00
CA GLN A 195 11.52 5.45 16.17
C GLN A 195 10.08 5.32 15.67
N ILE A 196 9.59 4.10 15.43
CA ILE A 196 8.15 3.87 15.22
C ILE A 196 7.37 4.43 16.42
N ARG A 197 7.72 4.05 17.65
CA ARG A 197 7.04 4.53 18.85
C ARG A 197 7.12 6.05 19.01
N GLU A 198 8.29 6.64 18.80
CA GLU A 198 8.49 8.09 18.87
C GLU A 198 7.61 8.84 17.85
N ALA A 199 7.54 8.36 16.62
CA ALA A 199 6.70 8.95 15.57
C ALA A 199 5.22 8.85 15.91
N VAL A 200 4.76 7.71 16.44
CA VAL A 200 3.38 7.52 16.87
C VAL A 200 3.01 8.49 17.98
N ASP A 201 3.88 8.65 18.99
CA ASP A 201 3.66 9.58 20.09
C ASP A 201 3.63 11.03 19.61
N MET A 202 4.52 11.39 18.68
CA MET A 202 4.57 12.73 18.09
C MET A 202 3.30 13.05 17.30
N VAL A 203 2.88 12.18 16.38
CA VAL A 203 1.67 12.38 15.57
C VAL A 203 0.43 12.49 16.44
N ASN A 204 0.26 11.61 17.42
CA ASN A 204 -0.89 11.64 18.31
C ASN A 204 -0.90 12.88 19.20
N ARG A 205 0.28 13.36 19.65
CA ARG A 205 0.40 14.61 20.41
C ARG A 205 0.01 15.82 19.58
N VAL A 206 0.46 15.91 18.33
CA VAL A 206 0.07 16.98 17.39
C VAL A 206 -1.44 16.93 17.12
N GLY A 207 -2.02 15.73 16.99
CA GLY A 207 -3.46 15.50 16.91
C GLY A 207 -4.25 15.77 18.19
N GLY A 208 -3.70 16.51 19.17
CA GLY A 208 -4.39 16.84 20.42
C GLY A 208 -4.64 15.66 21.34
N GLY A 209 -3.80 14.62 21.26
CA GLY A 209 -3.96 13.36 21.99
C GLY A 209 -4.89 12.35 21.32
N THR A 210 -5.36 12.62 20.09
CA THR A 210 -6.17 11.68 19.33
C THR A 210 -5.29 10.59 18.71
N ARG A 211 -5.77 9.33 18.66
CA ARG A 211 -5.05 8.19 18.07
C ARG A 211 -5.10 8.22 16.54
N ARG A 212 -4.37 9.16 15.93
CA ARG A 212 -4.17 9.27 14.47
C ARG A 212 -3.17 8.26 13.92
N MET A 213 -2.27 7.78 14.77
CA MET A 213 -1.28 6.79 14.41
C MET A 213 -1.23 5.68 15.45
N LEU A 214 -1.06 4.46 14.97
CA LEU A 214 -0.67 3.27 15.71
C LEU A 214 0.70 2.78 15.21
N GLY A 215 1.40 1.93 15.97
CA GLY A 215 2.72 1.44 15.58
C GLY A 215 2.91 -0.06 15.75
N HIS A 216 3.60 -0.69 14.80
CA HIS A 216 4.09 -2.06 14.98
C HIS A 216 5.35 -2.12 15.86
N ALA A 217 5.65 -3.32 16.35
CA ALA A 217 7.04 -3.74 16.60
C ALA A 217 7.43 -4.83 15.60
N VAL A 218 8.52 -4.61 14.87
CA VAL A 218 9.17 -5.61 14.01
C VAL A 218 9.92 -6.61 14.89
N ILE A 219 9.79 -7.90 14.58
CA ILE A 219 10.55 -8.98 15.23
C ILE A 219 11.50 -9.66 14.24
N THR A 220 12.55 -10.29 14.76
CA THR A 220 13.60 -10.93 13.96
C THR A 220 13.86 -12.40 14.36
N PRO A 221 12.88 -13.32 14.22
CA PRO A 221 13.03 -14.70 14.66
C PRO A 221 14.33 -15.37 14.20
N GLY A 222 15.07 -15.94 15.15
CA GLY A 222 16.32 -16.64 14.89
C GLY A 222 17.57 -15.75 14.91
N GLN A 223 17.45 -14.43 14.81
CA GLN A 223 18.59 -13.53 14.98
C GLN A 223 19.06 -13.50 16.46
N PRO A 224 20.36 -13.31 16.74
CA PRO A 224 20.84 -13.20 18.12
C PRO A 224 20.09 -12.11 18.91
N GLY A 225 19.53 -12.47 20.08
CA GLY A 225 18.82 -11.54 20.98
C GLY A 225 17.38 -11.18 20.59
N TRP A 226 16.79 -11.81 19.56
CA TRP A 226 15.46 -11.42 19.07
C TRP A 226 14.33 -11.54 20.10
N MET A 227 14.39 -12.53 21.01
CA MET A 227 13.39 -12.69 22.06
C MET A 227 13.53 -11.63 23.18
N ASP A 228 14.76 -11.21 23.48
CA ASP A 228 14.99 -10.09 24.41
C ASP A 228 14.45 -8.78 23.82
N ALA A 229 14.56 -8.60 22.50
CA ALA A 229 13.96 -7.47 21.78
C ALA A 229 12.43 -7.50 21.83
N VAL A 230 11.81 -8.69 21.78
CA VAL A 230 10.35 -8.85 22.00
C VAL A 230 9.97 -8.41 23.41
N ASP A 231 10.71 -8.85 24.43
CA ASP A 231 10.42 -8.48 25.83
C ASP A 231 10.58 -6.97 26.04
N LEU A 232 11.63 -6.36 25.47
CA LEU A 232 11.80 -4.91 25.49
C LEU A 232 10.66 -4.19 24.77
N ALA A 233 10.18 -4.70 23.64
CA ALA A 233 9.05 -4.11 22.93
C ALA A 233 7.77 -4.13 23.78
N ILE A 234 7.47 -5.25 24.44
CA ILE A 234 6.32 -5.38 25.36
C ILE A 234 6.44 -4.41 26.54
N ASP A 235 7.60 -4.35 27.17
CA ASP A 235 7.81 -3.64 28.43
C ASP A 235 8.01 -2.13 28.27
N ARG A 236 8.49 -1.68 27.11
CA ARG A 236 8.92 -0.29 26.90
C ARG A 236 8.23 0.42 25.73
N LEU A 237 7.89 -0.30 24.67
CA LEU A 237 7.38 0.31 23.44
C LEU A 237 5.87 0.17 23.30
N HIS A 238 5.27 -0.84 23.94
CA HIS A 238 3.82 -1.09 23.93
C HIS A 238 3.22 -0.98 22.51
N PRO A 239 3.69 -1.80 21.55
CA PRO A 239 3.22 -1.71 20.17
C PRO A 239 1.75 -2.14 20.06
N ASP A 240 1.06 -1.61 19.06
CA ASP A 240 -0.35 -1.94 18.79
C ASP A 240 -0.49 -3.30 18.07
N SER A 241 0.58 -3.76 17.41
CA SER A 241 0.65 -5.08 16.73
C SER A 241 2.09 -5.46 16.39
N TRP A 242 2.29 -6.67 15.89
CA TRP A 242 3.60 -7.17 15.50
C TRP A 242 3.78 -7.16 13.98
N LYS A 243 4.99 -6.85 13.51
CA LYS A 243 5.36 -6.95 12.09
C LYS A 243 6.36 -8.08 11.86
N LEU A 244 6.06 -8.96 10.92
CA LEU A 244 6.77 -10.22 10.68
C LEU A 244 7.12 -10.37 9.19
N TYR A 245 8.31 -10.91 8.94
CA TYR A 245 8.79 -11.29 7.60
C TYR A 245 9.35 -12.70 7.68
N THR A 246 8.59 -13.70 7.23
CA THR A 246 9.03 -15.11 7.23
C THR A 246 10.19 -15.36 6.26
N ILE A 247 10.30 -14.53 5.23
CA ILE A 247 11.46 -14.53 4.32
C ILE A 247 12.76 -14.11 5.03
N GLY A 248 12.71 -13.51 6.23
CA GLY A 248 13.87 -12.92 6.90
C GLY A 248 14.12 -11.52 6.36
N ASP A 249 15.31 -11.30 5.82
CA ASP A 249 15.67 -10.04 5.14
C ASP A 249 14.92 -9.98 3.79
N PRO A 250 13.91 -9.10 3.64
CA PRO A 250 13.12 -9.02 2.41
C PRO A 250 13.93 -8.47 1.26
N LEU A 251 15.11 -7.89 1.54
CA LEU A 251 16.00 -7.31 0.57
C LEU A 251 17.22 -8.20 0.23
N SER A 252 17.19 -9.49 0.57
CA SER A 252 18.31 -10.38 0.24
C SER A 252 17.92 -11.84 0.01
N ALA A 253 18.19 -12.33 -1.20
CA ALA A 253 18.17 -13.77 -1.50
C ALA A 253 19.17 -14.59 -0.66
N LYS A 254 20.14 -13.93 -0.02
CA LYS A 254 21.14 -14.54 0.88
C LYS A 254 20.79 -14.34 2.35
N THR A 255 19.54 -14.05 2.67
CA THR A 255 19.07 -13.94 4.05
C THR A 255 19.47 -15.17 4.88
N LYS A 256 19.97 -14.91 6.08
CA LYS A 256 20.48 -15.92 7.01
C LYS A 256 19.40 -16.50 7.92
N TYR A 257 18.28 -15.81 8.05
CA TYR A 257 17.24 -16.11 9.04
C TYR A 257 15.83 -16.21 8.44
N PRO A 258 15.59 -17.00 7.37
CA PRO A 258 14.23 -17.31 6.97
C PRO A 258 13.59 -18.32 7.95
N TRP A 259 12.28 -18.23 8.18
CA TRP A 259 11.57 -19.02 9.18
C TRP A 259 10.09 -19.20 8.80
N ARG A 260 9.40 -20.14 9.46
CA ARG A 260 7.98 -20.44 9.21
C ARG A 260 7.08 -20.01 10.34
N LEU A 261 5.85 -19.58 10.01
CA LEU A 261 4.81 -19.27 11.00
C LEU A 261 4.47 -20.46 11.90
N ASP A 262 4.59 -21.67 11.39
CA ASP A 262 4.26 -22.90 12.11
C ASP A 262 5.47 -23.57 12.79
N ASP A 263 6.62 -22.88 12.89
CA ASP A 263 7.77 -23.38 13.64
C ASP A 263 7.51 -23.33 15.15
N GLU A 264 7.07 -24.45 15.70
CA GLU A 264 6.70 -24.59 17.11
C GLU A 264 7.85 -24.29 18.08
N LYS A 265 9.10 -24.53 17.67
CA LYS A 265 10.26 -24.32 18.55
C LYS A 265 10.73 -22.88 18.49
N LEU A 266 10.75 -22.28 17.30
CA LEU A 266 11.24 -20.94 17.11
C LEU A 266 10.21 -19.88 17.52
N VAL A 267 8.97 -19.95 17.02
CA VAL A 267 8.03 -18.81 17.11
C VAL A 267 6.84 -18.99 18.05
N TYR A 268 6.46 -20.22 18.42
CA TYR A 268 5.36 -20.38 19.38
C TYR A 268 5.65 -19.79 20.77
N PRO A 269 6.89 -19.79 21.29
CA PRO A 269 7.21 -19.05 22.52
C PRO A 269 6.92 -17.54 22.39
N PHE A 270 7.13 -16.95 21.21
CA PHE A 270 6.75 -15.57 20.92
C PHE A 270 5.22 -15.42 20.88
N TYR A 271 4.50 -16.35 20.25
CA TYR A 271 3.02 -16.33 20.22
C TYR A 271 2.42 -16.36 21.64
N GLN A 272 2.98 -17.17 22.55
CA GLN A 272 2.59 -17.15 23.96
C GLN A 272 2.76 -15.77 24.60
N LYS A 273 3.89 -15.10 24.35
CA LYS A 273 4.15 -13.74 24.86
C LYS A 273 3.18 -12.71 24.26
N ALA A 274 2.97 -12.75 22.95
CA ALA A 274 2.03 -11.87 22.25
C ALA A 274 0.60 -11.99 22.80
N VAL A 275 0.12 -13.22 23.00
CA VAL A 275 -1.19 -13.50 23.60
C VAL A 275 -1.27 -12.99 25.03
N LYS A 276 -0.25 -13.28 25.85
CA LYS A 276 -0.19 -12.88 27.27
C LYS A 276 -0.14 -11.35 27.41
N ALA A 277 0.57 -10.66 26.53
CA ALA A 277 0.64 -9.20 26.49
C ALA A 277 -0.65 -8.55 25.94
N GLY A 278 -1.56 -9.32 25.34
CA GLY A 278 -2.77 -8.81 24.71
C GLY A 278 -2.55 -8.20 23.32
N ILE A 279 -1.34 -8.25 22.79
CA ILE A 279 -0.96 -7.74 21.46
C ILE A 279 -1.10 -8.89 20.46
N ARG A 280 -2.33 -9.13 20.00
CA ARG A 280 -2.73 -10.37 19.31
C ARG A 280 -2.70 -10.31 17.79
N THR A 281 -2.43 -9.15 17.21
CA THR A 281 -2.44 -8.97 15.75
C THR A 281 -1.02 -9.09 15.21
N LEU A 282 -0.82 -10.05 14.32
CA LEU A 282 0.43 -10.33 13.60
C LEU A 282 0.25 -9.92 12.14
N CYS A 283 1.04 -8.94 11.72
CA CYS A 283 1.04 -8.43 10.36
C CYS A 283 2.25 -9.01 9.62
N ILE A 284 2.01 -9.87 8.64
CA ILE A 284 3.02 -10.76 8.06
C ILE A 284 3.16 -10.47 6.56
N HIS A 285 4.35 -10.08 6.14
CA HIS A 285 4.65 -9.92 4.71
C HIS A 285 4.74 -11.29 4.04
N LYS A 286 3.83 -11.55 3.08
CA LYS A 286 3.84 -12.73 2.19
C LYS A 286 3.29 -12.39 0.81
N GLY A 287 4.04 -12.70 -0.23
CA GLY A 287 3.74 -12.35 -1.62
C GLY A 287 4.83 -11.48 -2.23
N LEU A 288 4.58 -10.88 -3.39
CA LEU A 288 5.48 -9.94 -4.05
C LEU A 288 6.89 -10.52 -4.30
N MET A 289 6.99 -11.61 -5.08
CA MET A 289 8.28 -12.21 -5.46
C MET A 289 8.65 -11.95 -6.94
N PRO A 290 9.94 -11.68 -7.27
CA PRO A 290 10.40 -11.47 -8.66
C PRO A 290 10.00 -12.63 -9.59
N ALA A 291 9.76 -12.39 -10.88
CA ALA A 291 9.29 -13.43 -11.80
C ALA A 291 10.15 -14.71 -11.83
N ASP A 292 11.47 -14.59 -11.62
CA ASP A 292 12.44 -15.68 -11.60
C ASP A 292 12.75 -16.22 -10.19
N TYR A 293 11.92 -15.92 -9.18
CA TYR A 293 12.17 -16.20 -7.76
C TYR A 293 12.58 -17.64 -7.46
N GLU A 294 12.12 -18.62 -8.24
CA GLU A 294 12.47 -20.03 -8.03
C GLU A 294 13.97 -20.28 -8.26
N GLN A 295 14.60 -19.45 -9.09
CA GLN A 295 16.03 -19.45 -9.39
C GLN A 295 16.77 -18.40 -8.55
N SER A 296 16.33 -17.14 -8.59
CA SER A 296 17.03 -16.03 -7.93
C SER A 296 16.95 -16.08 -6.40
N TRP A 297 15.90 -16.70 -5.85
CA TRP A 297 15.67 -16.91 -4.42
C TRP A 297 15.52 -18.40 -4.07
N ALA A 298 16.26 -19.27 -4.78
CA ALA A 298 16.20 -20.71 -4.62
C ALA A 298 16.36 -21.13 -3.15
N GLY A 299 15.40 -21.92 -2.65
CA GLY A 299 15.39 -22.39 -1.25
C GLY A 299 14.84 -21.40 -0.23
N VAL A 300 14.66 -20.13 -0.59
CA VAL A 300 14.16 -19.07 0.30
C VAL A 300 12.75 -18.62 -0.07
N TRP A 301 12.41 -18.55 -1.36
CA TRP A 301 11.11 -18.01 -1.82
C TRP A 301 9.89 -18.65 -1.16
N LYS A 302 9.98 -19.94 -0.78
CA LYS A 302 8.88 -20.68 -0.14
C LYS A 302 8.43 -20.02 1.16
N TYR A 303 9.34 -19.40 1.91
CA TYR A 303 8.99 -18.74 3.16
C TYR A 303 8.07 -17.52 2.93
N ASN A 304 7.98 -16.99 1.72
CA ASN A 304 7.07 -15.89 1.38
C ASN A 304 5.69 -16.35 0.89
N THR A 305 5.41 -17.65 0.83
CA THR A 305 4.13 -18.17 0.34
C THR A 305 3.19 -18.59 1.49
N PRO A 306 1.89 -18.85 1.22
CA PRO A 306 0.88 -19.11 2.27
C PRO A 306 0.98 -20.45 3.02
N TRP A 307 1.85 -21.36 2.59
CA TRP A 307 1.83 -22.77 3.00
C TRP A 307 1.99 -23.05 4.50
N ASP A 308 2.57 -22.12 5.27
CA ASP A 308 2.82 -22.24 6.72
C ASP A 308 1.76 -21.54 7.58
N ILE A 309 0.78 -20.85 6.98
CA ILE A 309 -0.23 -20.07 7.70
C ILE A 309 -1.26 -20.98 8.37
N ALA A 310 -1.76 -21.98 7.64
CA ALA A 310 -2.90 -22.81 8.04
C ALA A 310 -2.73 -23.43 9.44
N LYS A 311 -1.57 -24.08 9.67
CA LYS A 311 -1.27 -24.71 10.96
C LYS A 311 -1.14 -23.67 12.07
N ALA A 312 -0.39 -22.59 11.84
CA ALA A 312 -0.22 -21.53 12.83
C ALA A 312 -1.55 -20.89 13.24
N ALA A 313 -2.42 -20.60 12.28
CA ALA A 313 -3.76 -20.05 12.50
C ALA A 313 -4.64 -20.99 13.34
N LYS A 314 -4.59 -22.29 13.06
CA LYS A 314 -5.34 -23.32 13.77
C LYS A 314 -4.84 -23.54 15.21
N ASP A 315 -3.53 -23.53 15.41
CA ASP A 315 -2.93 -23.77 16.71
C ASP A 315 -3.05 -22.54 17.63
N TRP A 316 -3.21 -21.34 17.05
CA TRP A 316 -3.32 -20.06 17.76
C TRP A 316 -4.58 -19.27 17.38
N PRO A 317 -5.79 -19.79 17.64
CA PRO A 317 -7.05 -19.14 17.29
C PRO A 317 -7.26 -17.77 17.95
N GLN A 318 -6.49 -17.46 19.00
CA GLN A 318 -6.50 -16.18 19.70
C GLN A 318 -5.64 -15.09 19.05
N LEU A 319 -4.82 -15.42 18.05
CA LEU A 319 -4.01 -14.48 17.28
C LEU A 319 -4.68 -14.18 15.94
N ASN A 320 -4.54 -12.96 15.45
CA ASN A 320 -4.96 -12.57 14.10
C ASN A 320 -3.74 -12.57 13.17
N PHE A 321 -3.82 -13.30 12.07
CA PHE A 321 -2.80 -13.38 11.02
C PHE A 321 -3.22 -12.49 9.85
N VAL A 322 -2.73 -11.26 9.82
CA VAL A 322 -2.99 -10.30 8.75
C VAL A 322 -1.88 -10.40 7.71
N ILE A 323 -2.20 -10.93 6.54
CA ILE A 323 -1.23 -11.21 5.49
C ILE A 323 -1.11 -10.00 4.56
N TYR A 324 0.00 -9.29 4.73
CA TYR A 324 0.33 -8.09 3.96
C TYR A 324 0.57 -8.47 2.51
N HIS A 325 0.01 -7.68 1.59
CA HIS A 325 -0.05 -7.95 0.16
C HIS A 325 -0.94 -9.15 -0.22
N GLY A 326 -1.70 -9.68 0.74
CA GLY A 326 -2.72 -10.71 0.56
C GLY A 326 -2.24 -11.96 -0.19
N GLY A 327 -0.96 -12.31 -0.04
CA GLY A 327 -0.38 -13.47 -0.70
C GLY A 327 -0.29 -13.34 -2.22
N LEU A 328 -0.37 -12.14 -2.81
CA LEU A 328 -0.24 -12.02 -4.26
C LEU A 328 1.16 -12.45 -4.71
N ARG A 329 1.27 -13.53 -5.50
CA ARG A 329 2.56 -13.97 -6.04
C ARG A 329 3.21 -12.93 -6.94
N ALA A 330 2.42 -12.37 -7.85
CA ALA A 330 2.92 -11.51 -8.90
C ALA A 330 3.57 -10.26 -8.30
N PHE A 331 4.84 -10.07 -8.65
CA PHE A 331 5.58 -8.87 -8.40
C PHE A 331 6.20 -8.47 -9.71
N GLN A 332 5.91 -7.26 -10.18
CA GLN A 332 6.50 -6.78 -11.45
C GLN A 332 6.23 -7.73 -12.62
N GLU A 333 5.06 -8.34 -12.64
CA GLU A 333 4.60 -9.10 -13.79
C GLU A 333 3.36 -8.39 -14.31
N LEU A 334 3.24 -8.33 -15.64
CA LEU A 334 2.07 -7.68 -16.25
C LEU A 334 0.82 -8.41 -15.79
N PRO A 335 -0.13 -7.72 -15.13
CA PRO A 335 -1.33 -8.37 -14.63
C PRO A 335 -2.17 -8.98 -15.75
N ASP A 336 -1.95 -8.63 -17.02
CA ASP A 336 -2.66 -9.23 -18.15
C ASP A 336 -2.45 -10.75 -18.22
N GLN A 337 -1.24 -11.23 -17.91
CA GLN A 337 -0.98 -12.67 -17.86
C GLN A 337 -1.68 -13.31 -16.65
N ALA A 338 -1.60 -12.67 -15.48
CA ALA A 338 -2.26 -13.14 -14.27
C ALA A 338 -3.79 -13.11 -14.40
N LEU A 339 -4.34 -12.11 -15.09
CA LEU A 339 -5.76 -11.96 -15.39
C LEU A 339 -6.19 -12.99 -16.42
N ALA A 340 -5.41 -13.23 -17.48
CA ALA A 340 -5.70 -14.28 -18.45
C ALA A 340 -5.62 -15.68 -17.83
N GLU A 341 -4.71 -15.89 -16.87
CA GLU A 341 -4.67 -17.11 -16.07
C GLU A 341 -5.92 -17.22 -15.20
N PHE A 342 -6.25 -16.19 -14.43
CA PHE A 342 -7.47 -16.12 -13.62
C PHE A 342 -8.74 -16.34 -14.44
N ASP A 343 -8.83 -15.78 -15.64
CA ASP A 343 -9.95 -15.98 -16.54
C ASP A 343 -10.10 -17.43 -17.00
N ARG A 344 -9.00 -18.18 -17.09
CA ARG A 344 -9.03 -19.60 -17.46
C ARG A 344 -9.30 -20.50 -16.26
N SER A 345 -8.65 -20.24 -15.12
CA SER A 345 -8.62 -21.16 -13.97
C SER A 345 -9.52 -20.75 -12.82
N GLY A 346 -9.87 -19.47 -12.70
CA GLY A 346 -10.46 -18.87 -11.50
C GLY A 346 -9.47 -18.67 -10.35
N GLU A 347 -8.17 -18.85 -10.61
CA GLU A 347 -7.12 -18.87 -9.60
C GLU A 347 -6.12 -17.72 -9.79
N ILE A 348 -5.72 -17.11 -8.68
CA ILE A 348 -4.63 -16.16 -8.59
C ILE A 348 -3.56 -16.81 -7.72
N LYS A 349 -2.41 -17.12 -8.32
CA LYS A 349 -1.31 -17.83 -7.65
C LYS A 349 -0.99 -17.20 -6.28
N TRP A 350 -0.99 -18.05 -5.25
CA TRP A 350 -0.83 -17.73 -3.81
C TRP A 350 -1.96 -16.91 -3.17
N ALA A 351 -2.56 -15.93 -3.86
CA ALA A 351 -3.68 -15.17 -3.29
C ALA A 351 -4.92 -16.05 -3.11
N SER A 352 -5.22 -16.94 -4.06
CA SER A 352 -6.29 -17.93 -3.93
C SER A 352 -5.97 -19.01 -2.90
N ASP A 353 -4.70 -19.40 -2.75
CA ASP A 353 -4.27 -20.34 -1.70
C ASP A 353 -4.52 -19.74 -0.32
N LEU A 354 -4.13 -18.48 -0.10
CA LEU A 354 -4.45 -17.74 1.12
C LEU A 354 -5.96 -17.69 1.35
N ALA A 355 -6.72 -17.33 0.31
CA ALA A 355 -8.17 -17.11 0.42
C ALA A 355 -8.95 -18.37 0.83
N ARG A 356 -8.45 -19.56 0.49
CA ARG A 356 -9.08 -20.84 0.86
C ARG A 356 -8.84 -21.26 2.32
N ILE A 357 -7.78 -20.78 2.96
CA ILE A 357 -7.37 -21.23 4.31
C ILE A 357 -8.54 -21.18 5.31
N PRO A 358 -9.30 -20.08 5.45
CA PRO A 358 -10.42 -20.02 6.40
C PRO A 358 -11.43 -21.15 6.21
N GLY A 359 -11.88 -21.37 4.96
CA GLY A 359 -12.87 -22.38 4.63
C GLY A 359 -12.35 -23.82 4.74
N GLU A 360 -11.13 -24.09 4.27
CA GLU A 360 -10.55 -25.44 4.27
C GLU A 360 -10.09 -25.88 5.66
N GLN A 361 -9.63 -24.95 6.50
CA GLN A 361 -9.07 -25.25 7.81
C GLN A 361 -10.04 -24.97 8.96
N GLY A 362 -11.19 -24.33 8.69
CA GLY A 362 -12.18 -23.96 9.69
C GLY A 362 -11.67 -22.88 10.65
N VAL A 363 -10.85 -21.94 10.15
CA VAL A 363 -10.26 -20.85 10.94
C VAL A 363 -10.89 -19.50 10.58
N THR A 364 -10.92 -18.56 11.52
CA THR A 364 -11.55 -17.24 11.36
C THR A 364 -10.61 -16.08 11.70
N ASN A 365 -9.31 -16.36 11.71
CA ASN A 365 -8.28 -15.45 12.20
C ASN A 365 -7.18 -15.18 11.16
N VAL A 366 -7.50 -15.37 9.87
CA VAL A 366 -6.60 -15.09 8.74
C VAL A 366 -7.23 -13.99 7.89
N TYR A 367 -6.48 -12.93 7.62
CA TYR A 367 -6.95 -11.73 6.93
C TYR A 367 -6.04 -11.44 5.74
N ALA A 368 -6.61 -10.91 4.65
CA ALA A 368 -5.85 -10.39 3.52
C ALA A 368 -5.77 -8.86 3.61
N GLU A 369 -4.57 -8.32 3.53
CA GLU A 369 -4.31 -6.88 3.43
C GLU A 369 -3.98 -6.53 1.97
N MET A 370 -4.46 -5.37 1.53
CA MET A 370 -4.46 -4.96 0.12
C MET A 370 -3.11 -4.43 -0.37
N GLY A 371 -2.56 -3.42 0.31
CA GLY A 371 -1.25 -2.80 0.11
C GLY A 371 -0.82 -2.62 -1.34
N THR A 372 0.47 -2.87 -1.55
CA THR A 372 1.10 -2.90 -2.87
C THR A 372 0.39 -3.80 -3.89
N SER A 373 -0.28 -4.88 -3.47
CA SER A 373 -1.03 -5.75 -4.38
C SER A 373 -2.19 -5.01 -5.03
N PHE A 374 -2.91 -4.17 -4.28
CA PHE A 374 -3.96 -3.33 -4.84
C PHE A 374 -3.40 -2.21 -5.69
N ALA A 375 -2.37 -1.49 -5.20
CA ALA A 375 -1.74 -0.40 -5.94
C ALA A 375 -1.27 -0.86 -7.33
N ASN A 376 -0.48 -1.94 -7.38
CA ASN A 376 0.04 -2.50 -8.63
C ASN A 376 -1.09 -3.00 -9.54
N SER A 377 -2.05 -3.76 -9.00
CA SER A 377 -3.15 -4.31 -9.78
C SER A 377 -4.01 -3.20 -10.38
N CYS A 378 -4.36 -2.18 -9.59
CA CYS A 378 -5.18 -1.07 -10.03
C CYS A 378 -4.50 -0.26 -11.14
N THR A 379 -3.22 0.09 -10.96
CA THR A 379 -2.45 0.88 -11.93
C THR A 379 -2.20 0.13 -13.24
N ALA A 380 -1.96 -1.18 -13.19
CA ALA A 380 -1.59 -1.94 -14.38
C ALA A 380 -2.78 -2.58 -15.09
N ASN A 381 -3.76 -3.12 -14.36
CA ASN A 381 -5.02 -3.59 -14.93
C ASN A 381 -6.15 -3.62 -13.87
N PRO A 382 -7.07 -2.64 -13.85
CA PRO A 382 -8.09 -2.54 -12.81
C PRO A 382 -9.08 -3.73 -12.79
N ARG A 383 -9.24 -4.46 -13.90
CA ARG A 383 -10.01 -5.72 -13.89
C ARG A 383 -9.34 -6.79 -13.03
N PHE A 384 -8.01 -6.84 -13.00
CA PHE A 384 -7.28 -7.74 -12.12
C PHE A 384 -7.43 -7.35 -10.65
N ALA A 385 -7.46 -6.05 -10.33
CA ALA A 385 -7.77 -5.59 -8.97
C ALA A 385 -9.16 -6.07 -8.52
N ALA A 386 -10.17 -5.97 -9.40
CA ALA A 386 -11.50 -6.53 -9.14
C ALA A 386 -11.48 -8.06 -8.93
N ALA A 387 -10.72 -8.81 -9.73
CA ALA A 387 -10.57 -10.26 -9.58
C ALA A 387 -9.93 -10.64 -8.22
N LEU A 388 -8.90 -9.89 -7.82
CA LEU A 388 -8.19 -10.11 -6.56
C LEU A 388 -9.12 -9.89 -5.35
N LEU A 389 -9.84 -8.77 -5.32
CA LEU A 389 -10.81 -8.48 -4.24
C LEU A 389 -11.95 -9.48 -4.24
N GLY A 390 -12.51 -9.82 -5.40
CA GLY A 390 -13.56 -10.82 -5.53
C GLY A 390 -13.12 -12.18 -4.98
N THR A 391 -11.87 -12.57 -5.25
CA THR A 391 -11.27 -13.83 -4.76
C THR A 391 -11.15 -13.84 -3.23
N TRP A 392 -10.62 -12.79 -2.62
CA TRP A 392 -10.52 -12.71 -1.16
C TRP A 392 -11.91 -12.66 -0.50
N ILE A 393 -12.79 -11.75 -0.96
CA ILE A 393 -14.12 -11.56 -0.35
C ILE A 393 -14.96 -12.83 -0.45
N LYS A 394 -14.95 -13.53 -1.59
CA LYS A 394 -15.73 -14.76 -1.79
C LYS A 394 -15.36 -15.86 -0.81
N ASN A 395 -14.07 -16.03 -0.53
CA ASN A 395 -13.58 -17.18 0.24
C ASN A 395 -13.29 -16.85 1.71
N MET A 396 -12.97 -15.60 2.03
CA MET A 396 -12.64 -15.16 3.40
C MET A 396 -13.75 -14.33 4.05
N GLY A 397 -14.62 -13.72 3.26
CA GLY A 397 -15.59 -12.73 3.73
C GLY A 397 -15.02 -11.31 3.72
N VAL A 398 -15.90 -10.32 3.56
CA VAL A 398 -15.52 -8.90 3.51
C VAL A 398 -14.89 -8.40 4.81
N ASP A 399 -15.27 -8.98 5.95
CA ASP A 399 -14.72 -8.62 7.25
C ASP A 399 -13.36 -9.29 7.55
N HIS A 400 -12.78 -9.96 6.56
CA HIS A 400 -11.43 -10.53 6.58
C HIS A 400 -10.50 -9.90 5.53
N VAL A 401 -10.93 -8.84 4.86
CA VAL A 401 -10.11 -8.02 3.97
C VAL A 401 -9.90 -6.65 4.63
N VAL A 402 -8.65 -6.18 4.68
CA VAL A 402 -8.28 -4.92 5.33
C VAL A 402 -7.53 -3.97 4.40
N TRP A 403 -7.80 -2.67 4.58
CA TRP A 403 -7.16 -1.59 3.85
C TRP A 403 -5.74 -1.32 4.34
N GLY A 404 -4.81 -1.24 3.40
CA GLY A 404 -3.49 -0.64 3.58
C GLY A 404 -2.95 -0.22 2.21
N THR A 405 -1.99 0.71 2.20
CA THR A 405 -1.60 1.41 0.96
C THR A 405 -0.13 1.26 0.62
N ASP A 406 0.68 0.89 1.61
CA ASP A 406 2.14 0.92 1.54
C ASP A 406 2.70 2.33 1.27
N SER A 407 1.91 3.39 1.48
CA SER A 407 2.35 4.78 1.36
C SER A 407 3.43 5.14 2.40
N VAL A 408 4.33 6.08 2.13
CA VAL A 408 4.34 7.06 1.02
C VAL A 408 5.08 6.63 -0.24
N LEU A 409 5.37 5.33 -0.38
CA LEU A 409 6.04 4.80 -1.57
C LEU A 409 5.28 5.16 -2.84
N TYR A 410 3.95 5.07 -2.83
CA TYR A 410 3.10 5.47 -3.96
C TYR A 410 2.64 6.94 -3.92
N GLY A 411 3.37 7.79 -3.18
CA GLY A 411 2.94 9.15 -2.86
C GLY A 411 1.77 9.16 -1.86
N SER A 412 0.92 10.18 -1.95
CA SER A 412 -0.34 10.21 -1.19
C SER A 412 -1.19 8.98 -1.48
N PRO A 413 -1.78 8.33 -0.47
CA PRO A 413 -2.71 7.24 -0.68
C PRO A 413 -4.05 7.69 -1.27
N GLN A 414 -4.29 8.99 -1.49
CA GLN A 414 -5.59 9.50 -1.94
C GLN A 414 -6.05 8.89 -3.27
N TRP A 415 -5.14 8.63 -4.20
CA TRP A 415 -5.51 7.99 -5.46
C TRP A 415 -5.95 6.55 -5.27
N GLN A 416 -5.34 5.81 -4.34
CA GLN A 416 -5.73 4.45 -3.99
C GLN A 416 -7.11 4.46 -3.30
N ILE A 417 -7.33 5.42 -2.39
CA ILE A 417 -8.63 5.62 -1.73
C ILE A 417 -9.72 5.88 -2.77
N GLU A 418 -9.49 6.80 -3.71
CA GLU A 418 -10.45 7.07 -4.80
C GLU A 418 -10.64 5.86 -5.70
N ALA A 419 -9.59 5.09 -5.98
CA ALA A 419 -9.70 3.87 -6.75
C ALA A 419 -10.61 2.84 -6.06
N LEU A 420 -10.42 2.54 -4.77
CA LEU A 420 -11.30 1.61 -4.07
C LEU A 420 -12.73 2.15 -3.91
N ARG A 421 -12.90 3.46 -3.67
CA ARG A 421 -14.23 4.10 -3.63
C ARG A 421 -15.01 3.83 -4.92
N ARG A 422 -14.33 3.85 -6.07
CA ARG A 422 -14.94 3.73 -7.39
C ARG A 422 -14.95 2.32 -7.94
N LEU A 423 -14.04 1.45 -7.50
CA LEU A 423 -13.89 0.10 -8.03
C LEU A 423 -15.19 -0.70 -7.88
N GLU A 424 -15.58 -1.39 -8.94
CA GLU A 424 -16.65 -2.37 -8.97
C GLU A 424 -16.14 -3.66 -9.65
N ILE A 425 -16.68 -4.81 -9.26
CA ILE A 425 -16.43 -6.06 -9.96
C ILE A 425 -17.30 -6.08 -11.23
N PRO A 426 -16.73 -6.17 -12.44
CA PRO A 426 -17.51 -6.17 -13.68
C PRO A 426 -18.57 -7.29 -13.71
N GLU A 427 -19.75 -7.02 -14.30
CA GLU A 427 -20.86 -7.98 -14.31
C GLU A 427 -20.52 -9.34 -14.92
N ASP A 428 -19.65 -9.36 -15.95
CA ASP A 428 -19.17 -10.59 -16.57
C ASP A 428 -18.37 -11.43 -15.57
N MET A 429 -17.55 -10.78 -14.76
CA MET A 429 -16.77 -11.42 -13.71
C MET A 429 -17.65 -11.87 -12.54
N GLN A 430 -18.65 -11.08 -12.15
CA GLN A 430 -19.64 -11.47 -11.14
C GLN A 430 -20.35 -12.77 -11.54
N LYS A 431 -20.86 -12.85 -12.78
CA LYS A 431 -21.57 -14.02 -13.30
C LYS A 431 -20.65 -15.24 -13.40
N LYS A 432 -19.44 -15.05 -13.93
CA LYS A 432 -18.49 -16.15 -14.18
C LYS A 432 -17.90 -16.75 -12.91
N HIS A 433 -17.55 -15.92 -11.93
CA HIS A 433 -16.85 -16.36 -10.73
C HIS A 433 -17.73 -16.37 -9.47
N ASN A 434 -19.01 -16.02 -9.60
CA ASN A 434 -19.97 -15.89 -8.51
C ASN A 434 -19.49 -14.89 -7.44
N PHE A 435 -19.00 -13.73 -7.90
CA PHE A 435 -18.62 -12.63 -7.01
C PHE A 435 -19.81 -11.73 -6.72
N ALA A 436 -19.90 -11.27 -5.48
CA ALA A 436 -20.82 -10.21 -5.10
C ALA A 436 -20.30 -8.84 -5.54
N PRO A 437 -21.17 -7.86 -5.85
CA PRO A 437 -20.75 -6.50 -6.14
C PRO A 437 -20.11 -5.82 -4.92
N LEU A 438 -19.19 -4.88 -5.17
CA LEU A 438 -18.56 -4.04 -4.14
C LEU A 438 -19.47 -2.89 -3.71
N GLY A 439 -20.34 -2.41 -4.60
CA GLY A 439 -21.34 -1.40 -4.29
C GLY A 439 -20.78 0.03 -4.11
N PRO A 440 -21.57 0.94 -3.51
CA PRO A 440 -21.24 2.37 -3.47
C PRO A 440 -20.04 2.65 -2.55
N ALA A 441 -19.36 3.77 -2.80
CA ALA A 441 -18.14 4.20 -2.10
C ALA A 441 -18.23 4.19 -0.55
N THR A 442 -19.40 4.54 0.00
CA THR A 442 -19.71 4.55 1.44
C THR A 442 -20.63 3.39 1.87
N GLY A 443 -20.78 2.38 1.00
CA GLY A 443 -21.54 1.18 1.28
C GLY A 443 -20.84 0.25 2.27
N VAL A 444 -21.59 -0.73 2.79
CA VAL A 444 -21.13 -1.66 3.83
C VAL A 444 -19.82 -2.34 3.46
N VAL A 445 -19.67 -2.82 2.22
CA VAL A 445 -18.46 -3.56 1.78
C VAL A 445 -17.22 -2.67 1.84
N LYS A 446 -17.27 -1.50 1.22
CA LYS A 446 -16.11 -0.59 1.15
C LYS A 446 -15.80 0.01 2.53
N SER A 447 -16.81 0.38 3.32
CA SER A 447 -16.60 0.82 4.70
C SER A 447 -15.97 -0.26 5.58
N GLN A 448 -16.36 -1.52 5.38
CA GLN A 448 -15.78 -2.65 6.10
C GLN A 448 -14.27 -2.78 5.81
N ILE A 449 -13.91 -2.78 4.53
CA ILE A 449 -12.52 -2.87 4.06
C ILE A 449 -11.71 -1.65 4.50
N PHE A 450 -12.23 -0.43 4.28
CA PHE A 450 -11.53 0.83 4.56
C PHE A 450 -11.13 0.99 6.02
N GLY A 451 -11.87 0.41 6.96
CA GLY A 451 -11.44 0.54 8.35
C GLY A 451 -12.29 -0.12 9.41
N LEU A 452 -13.55 -0.54 9.16
CA LEU A 452 -14.34 -1.14 10.24
C LEU A 452 -13.77 -2.50 10.68
N THR A 453 -13.20 -3.29 9.76
CA THR A 453 -12.47 -4.52 10.12
C THR A 453 -11.27 -4.20 11.01
N SER A 454 -10.43 -3.25 10.58
CA SER A 454 -9.23 -2.87 11.31
C SER A 454 -9.56 -2.21 12.66
N ALA A 455 -10.60 -1.38 12.74
CA ALA A 455 -11.05 -0.80 14.00
C ALA A 455 -11.38 -1.89 15.04
N ARG A 456 -12.02 -3.00 14.60
CA ARG A 456 -12.27 -4.17 15.45
C ARG A 456 -10.96 -4.86 15.85
N LEU A 457 -10.04 -5.09 14.92
CA LEU A 457 -8.74 -5.74 15.19
C LEU A 457 -7.88 -4.97 16.20
N TYR A 458 -7.96 -3.64 16.18
CA TYR A 458 -7.15 -2.74 17.00
C TYR A 458 -7.92 -2.11 18.18
N ASN A 459 -9.14 -2.59 18.44
CA ASN A 459 -10.01 -2.12 19.52
C ASN A 459 -10.20 -0.59 19.52
N LEU A 460 -10.34 0.02 18.33
CA LEU A 460 -10.65 1.45 18.20
C LEU A 460 -12.13 1.68 18.46
N ASN A 461 -12.45 2.46 19.50
CA ASN A 461 -13.81 2.87 19.78
C ASN A 461 -14.18 4.05 18.89
N LEU A 462 -14.67 3.76 17.69
CA LEU A 462 -15.03 4.80 16.72
C LEU A 462 -16.04 5.80 17.25
N ARG A 463 -16.95 5.42 18.16
CA ARG A 463 -17.91 6.40 18.73
C ARG A 463 -17.26 7.40 19.68
N ALA A 464 -16.25 7.00 20.43
CA ALA A 464 -15.57 7.87 21.39
C ALA A 464 -14.38 8.60 20.76
N GLU A 465 -13.66 7.94 19.86
CA GLU A 465 -12.41 8.41 19.26
C GLU A 465 -12.64 9.16 17.94
N TYR A 466 -13.53 8.69 17.07
CA TYR A 466 -13.73 9.31 15.75
C TYR A 466 -14.34 10.72 15.79
N PRO A 467 -15.31 11.05 16.67
CA PRO A 467 -15.77 12.44 16.80
C PRO A 467 -14.65 13.42 17.21
N ARG A 468 -13.59 12.93 17.86
CA ARG A 468 -12.40 13.75 18.16
C ARG A 468 -11.51 13.90 16.94
N LEU A 469 -11.35 12.84 16.14
CA LEU A 469 -10.56 12.85 14.90
C LEU A 469 -11.02 13.95 13.94
N THR A 470 -12.33 14.21 13.86
CA THR A 470 -12.89 15.27 13.00
C THR A 470 -12.60 16.69 13.49
N LEU A 471 -12.10 16.86 14.72
CA LEU A 471 -11.82 18.14 15.36
C LEU A 471 -10.34 18.35 15.66
N ASP A 472 -9.48 17.37 15.33
CA ASP A 472 -8.06 17.43 15.67
C ASP A 472 -7.28 18.45 14.84
N LYS A 473 -5.99 18.63 15.17
CA LYS A 473 -5.17 19.65 14.50
C LYS A 473 -4.98 19.38 13.02
N TYR A 474 -4.93 18.11 12.58
CA TYR A 474 -4.82 17.77 11.16
C TYR A 474 -6.10 18.11 10.41
N ALA A 475 -7.27 17.78 10.98
CA ALA A 475 -8.56 18.15 10.43
C ALA A 475 -8.72 19.67 10.33
N GLN A 476 -8.31 20.42 11.36
CA GLN A 476 -8.30 21.88 11.35
C GLN A 476 -7.41 22.44 10.23
N ILE A 477 -6.19 21.93 10.06
CA ILE A 477 -5.29 22.37 8.99
C ILE A 477 -5.93 22.10 7.62
N LYS A 478 -6.46 20.89 7.37
CA LYS A 478 -7.14 20.58 6.10
C LYS A 478 -8.31 21.54 5.83
N GLU A 479 -9.08 21.85 6.87
CA GLU A 479 -10.22 22.76 6.78
C GLU A 479 -9.79 24.20 6.47
N GLU A 480 -8.68 24.68 7.06
CA GLU A 480 -8.09 25.98 6.73
C GLU A 480 -7.69 26.07 5.24
N TYR A 481 -7.03 25.03 4.70
CA TYR A 481 -6.72 24.94 3.26
C TYR A 481 -7.98 24.93 2.39
N ARG A 482 -9.04 24.23 2.82
CA ARG A 482 -10.31 24.16 2.11
C ARG A 482 -11.02 25.53 2.08
N ILE A 483 -11.12 26.21 3.22
CA ILE A 483 -11.73 27.55 3.33
C ILE A 483 -10.95 28.57 2.50
N ALA A 484 -9.62 28.45 2.45
CA ALA A 484 -8.77 29.30 1.63
C ALA A 484 -8.88 29.04 0.12
N GLY A 485 -9.62 28.00 -0.32
CA GLY A 485 -9.69 27.59 -1.73
C GLY A 485 -8.37 26.99 -2.26
N LYS A 486 -7.52 26.49 -1.36
CA LYS A 486 -6.16 26.02 -1.63
C LYS A 486 -5.96 24.54 -1.36
N LEU A 487 -7.03 23.78 -1.13
CA LEU A 487 -6.93 22.35 -0.84
C LEU A 487 -6.20 21.58 -1.96
N ASP A 488 -6.43 21.97 -3.22
CA ASP A 488 -5.74 21.37 -4.36
C ASP A 488 -4.22 21.69 -4.40
N GLU A 489 -3.75 22.72 -3.67
CA GLU A 489 -2.31 22.99 -3.52
C GLU A 489 -1.61 21.92 -2.67
N LEU A 490 -2.35 21.16 -1.85
CA LEU A 490 -1.79 20.02 -1.12
C LEU A 490 -1.46 18.85 -2.06
N ARG A 491 -2.15 18.76 -3.21
CA ARG A 491 -1.98 17.69 -4.20
C ARG A 491 -0.84 18.00 -5.14
N ASP A 492 0.22 17.20 -5.04
CA ASP A 492 1.38 17.31 -5.91
C ASP A 492 1.33 16.35 -7.11
N ASN A 493 0.56 15.24 -7.00
CA ASN A 493 0.54 14.10 -7.93
C ASN A 493 1.93 13.48 -8.09
N HIS A 494 2.79 13.62 -7.09
CA HIS A 494 4.12 13.03 -7.14
C HIS A 494 4.02 11.55 -6.76
N ALA A 495 4.71 10.72 -7.55
CA ALA A 495 5.06 9.37 -7.17
C ALA A 495 6.52 9.37 -6.76
N HIS A 496 6.87 8.52 -5.80
CA HIS A 496 8.23 8.40 -5.30
C HIS A 496 8.73 6.98 -5.53
N GLY A 497 10.00 6.84 -5.90
CA GLY A 497 10.62 5.53 -6.08
C GLY A 497 11.08 5.35 -7.50
N PHE A 498 10.82 4.19 -8.11
CA PHE A 498 11.38 3.87 -9.42
C PHE A 498 10.30 3.54 -10.43
N ILE A 499 10.52 3.97 -11.65
CA ILE A 499 9.74 3.60 -12.83
C ILE A 499 10.65 2.97 -13.87
N ALA A 500 10.09 2.12 -14.73
CA ALA A 500 10.86 1.60 -15.85
C ALA A 500 11.16 2.76 -16.80
N LYS A 501 12.39 2.79 -17.32
CA LYS A 501 12.77 3.80 -18.32
C LYS A 501 11.83 3.77 -19.49
N ARG A 502 11.43 4.97 -19.93
CA ARG A 502 10.71 5.12 -21.19
C ARG A 502 11.69 4.83 -22.33
N SER A 503 11.35 3.86 -23.18
CA SER A 503 12.07 3.61 -24.44
C SER A 503 12.00 4.89 -25.27
N ALA A 504 13.15 5.38 -25.76
CA ALA A 504 13.24 6.57 -26.59
C ALA A 504 12.44 6.47 -27.89
#